data_AF-A0A834IE72-F1
#
_entry.id   AF-A0A834IE72-F1
#
_cell.length_a   1.000
_cell.length_b   1.000
_cell.length_c   1.000
_cell.angle_alpha   90.00
_cell.angle_beta   90.00
_cell.angle_gamma   90.00
#
_symmetry.space_group_name_H-M   'P 1'
#
loop_
_entity.id
_entity.type
_entity.pdbx_description
1 polymer ?
#
loop_
_entity_poly.entity_id
_entity_poly.type
_entity_poly.pdbx_seq_one_letter_code
_entity_poly.pdbx_strand_id
1 'polypeptide(L)' 'KDICSRQDTPCGTLGVAHIGGMCKAARSCSVNEDNGITSAHTIAHEMGHK' A
#
# COMPACT_ATOMS: atom_id res chain seq x y z
N LYS A 1 6.03 -0.50 12.68
CA LYS A 1 5.73 0.95 12.53
C LYS A 1 4.71 1.03 11.40
N ASP A 2 3.51 1.51 11.71
CA ASP A 2 2.35 1.60 10.79
C ASP A 2 2.54 2.77 9.79
N ILE A 3 1.99 2.62 8.58
CA ILE A 3 1.85 3.64 7.53
C ILE A 3 1.31 4.95 8.12
N CYS A 4 0.44 4.87 9.13
CA CYS A 4 -0.18 6.02 9.80
C CYS A 4 0.36 6.37 11.19
N SER A 5 1.56 5.88 11.52
CA SER A 5 2.24 6.15 12.80
C SER A 5 2.54 7.61 13.16
N ARG A 6 2.11 8.59 12.34
CA ARG A 6 2.29 10.03 12.56
C ARG A 6 1.06 10.74 13.13
N GLN A 7 -0.09 10.08 13.18
CA GLN A 7 -1.28 10.61 13.86
C GLN A 7 -1.62 9.64 14.99
N ASP A 8 -1.84 10.16 16.20
CA ASP A 8 -2.24 9.36 17.38
C ASP A 8 -3.67 8.78 17.26
N THR A 9 -4.20 8.70 16.04
CA THR A 9 -5.51 8.18 15.68
C THR A 9 -5.36 7.13 14.58
N PRO A 10 -6.04 5.97 14.69
CA PRO A 10 -6.05 4.99 13.62
C PRO A 10 -6.49 5.63 12.31
N CYS A 11 -5.71 5.46 11.25
CA CYS A 11 -6.16 5.78 9.90
C CYS A 11 -6.58 4.47 9.21
N GLY A 12 -7.52 4.54 8.26
CA GLY A 12 -7.98 3.35 7.52
C GLY A 12 -7.09 2.95 6.34
N THR A 13 -5.90 3.54 6.19
CA THR A 13 -5.03 3.31 5.02
C THR A 13 -4.19 2.05 5.21
N LEU A 14 -4.53 1.01 4.47
CA LEU A 14 -3.80 -0.26 4.49
C LEU A 14 -2.73 -0.38 3.39
N GLY A 15 -2.75 0.50 2.39
CA GLY A 15 -1.83 0.42 1.24
C GLY A 15 -1.76 1.71 0.43
N VAL A 16 -0.68 1.85 -0.34
CA VAL A 16 -0.49 2.92 -1.33
C VAL A 16 0.44 2.48 -2.46
N ALA A 17 0.10 2.85 -3.70
CA ALA A 17 0.91 2.70 -4.89
C ALA A 17 0.73 3.87 -5.86
N HIS A 18 1.65 4.00 -6.83
CA HIS A 18 1.46 4.92 -7.96
C HIS A 18 0.61 4.27 -9.05
N ILE A 19 -0.53 4.88 -9.39
CA ILE A 19 -1.28 4.58 -10.61
C ILE A 19 -0.37 4.77 -11.83
N GLY A 20 -0.39 3.86 -12.79
CA GLY A 20 0.46 3.91 -13.98
C GLY A 20 1.92 3.55 -13.69
N GLY A 21 2.24 3.04 -12.49
CA GLY A 21 3.59 3.01 -11.93
C GLY A 21 4.41 1.78 -12.29
N MET A 22 3.76 0.63 -12.54
CA MET A 22 4.43 -0.68 -12.62
C MET A 22 5.57 -0.74 -13.64
N CYS A 23 5.39 -0.13 -14.81
CA CYS A 23 6.39 -0.14 -15.89
C CYS A 23 7.35 1.06 -15.85
N LYS A 24 7.28 1.91 -14.82
CA LYS A 24 8.15 3.07 -14.62
C LYS A 24 9.10 2.76 -13.46
N ALA A 25 10.36 2.46 -13.74
CA ALA A 25 11.32 1.99 -12.74
C ALA A 25 11.36 2.85 -11.45
N ALA A 26 11.30 4.18 -11.58
CA ALA A 26 11.30 5.09 -10.44
C ALA A 26 10.00 5.12 -9.62
N ARG A 27 8.92 4.48 -10.10
CA ARG A 27 7.56 4.51 -9.53
C ARG A 27 6.93 3.12 -9.41
N SER A 28 7.71 2.06 -9.66
CA SER A 28 7.25 0.66 -9.58
C SER A 28 7.40 0.16 -8.14
N CYS A 29 6.51 0.65 -7.27
CA CYS A 29 6.51 0.32 -5.85
C CYS A 29 5.10 0.39 -5.26
N SER A 30 4.89 -0.41 -4.21
CA SER A 30 3.75 -0.31 -3.31
C SER A 30 4.23 -0.45 -1.87
N VAL A 31 3.49 0.14 -0.93
CA VAL A 31 3.67 -0.07 0.51
C VAL A 31 2.35 -0.60 1.05
N ASN A 32 2.41 -1.66 1.84
CA ASN A 32 1.25 -2.35 2.37
C ASN A 32 1.42 -2.55 3.88
N GLU A 33 0.40 -2.22 4.65
CA GLU A 33 0.34 -2.52 6.07
C GLU A 33 0.02 -4.01 6.25
N ASP A 34 0.82 -4.67 7.09
CA ASP A 34 0.55 -6.05 7.47
C ASP A 34 -0.52 -6.09 8.56
N ASN A 35 -1.68 -6.62 8.20
CA ASN A 35 -2.79 -6.90 9.10
C ASN A 35 -3.19 -8.38 9.05
N GLY A 36 -2.25 -9.25 8.69
CA GLY A 36 -2.41 -10.69 8.59
C GLY A 36 -2.79 -11.16 7.18
N ILE A 37 -3.51 -12.27 7.08
CA ILE A 37 -3.81 -12.91 5.78
C ILE A 37 -4.60 -12.00 4.82
N THR A 38 -5.36 -11.05 5.35
CA THR A 38 -6.11 -10.06 4.57
C THR A 38 -5.19 -9.10 3.81
N SER A 39 -3.94 -8.90 4.23
CA SER A 39 -2.96 -8.07 3.50
C SER A 39 -2.66 -8.60 2.09
N ALA A 40 -2.88 -9.89 1.81
CA ALA A 40 -2.77 -10.42 0.45
C ALA A 40 -3.75 -9.72 -0.52
N HIS A 41 -4.95 -9.35 -0.05
CA HIS A 41 -5.91 -8.59 -0.86
C HIS A 41 -5.44 -7.15 -1.07
N THR A 42 -4.83 -6.53 -0.05
CA THR A 42 -4.26 -5.19 -0.17
C THR A 42 -3.09 -5.17 -1.16
N ILE A 43 -2.20 -6.17 -1.12
CA ILE A 43 -1.11 -6.30 -2.10
C ILE A 43 -1.68 -6.43 -3.51
N ALA A 44 -2.68 -7.30 -3.72
CA ALA A 44 -3.35 -7.44 -5.00
C ALA A 44 -4.02 -6.14 -5.48
N HIS A 45 -4.66 -5.40 -4.58
CA HIS A 45 -5.24 -4.08 -4.85
C HIS A 45 -4.18 -3.10 -5.34
N GLU A 46 -3.08 -2.93 -4.61
CA GLU A 46 -2.01 -1.98 -4.96
C GLU A 46 -1.29 -2.35 -6.26
N MET A 47 -1.09 -3.65 -6.54
CA MET A 47 -0.61 -4.11 -7.86
C MET A 47 -1.59 -3.80 -9.00
N GLY A 48 -2.87 -3.58 -8.68
CA GLY A 48 -3.93 -3.19 -9.60
C GLY A 48 -3.95 -1.69 -9.93
N HIS A 49 -3.24 -0.85 -9.15
CA HIS A 49 -2.93 0.55 -9.52
C HIS A 49 -1.88 0.58 -10.66
N LYS A 50 -2.18 -0.13 -11.75
CA LYS A 50 -1.35 -0.30 -12.94
C LYS A 50 -1.08 1.01 -13.64
#